data_AF-A0A519V9E4-F1
#
_entry.id   AF-A0A519V9E4-F1
#
_cell.length_a   1.000
_cell.length_b   1.000
_cell.length_c   1.000
_cell.angle_alpha   90.00
_cell.angle_beta   90.00
_cell.angle_gamma   90.00
#
_symmetry.space_group_name_H-M   'P 1'
#
loop_
_entity.id
_entity.type
_entity.pdbx_description
1 polymer ?
#
loop_
_entity_poly.entity_id
_entity_poly.type
_entity_poly.pdbx_seq_one_letter_code
_entity_poly.pdbx_strand_id
1 'polypeptide(L)'
;MKQGVLKQIVLVSSGDLRLSANQNCWAAQLQMEANLTTAIEKFGWTVKRAHPYNSTKKHGFIDSQRMGMDVFHDIDPNQPLIV
;
A
#
# COMPACT_ATOMS: atom_id res chain seq x y z
N MET A 1 -26.19 -11.19 -1.51
CA MET A 1 -25.01 -10.40 -1.08
C MET A 1 -24.39 -11.15 0.08
N LYS A 2 -23.12 -11.58 0.01
CA LYS A 2 -22.48 -12.26 1.16
C LYS A 2 -22.39 -11.26 2.32
N GLN A 3 -23.17 -11.48 3.37
CA GLN A 3 -23.04 -10.75 4.63
C GLN A 3 -21.64 -11.00 5.20
N GLY A 4 -20.90 -9.94 5.54
CA GLY A 4 -19.72 -10.02 6.41
C GLY A 4 -18.36 -9.68 5.81
N VAL A 5 -18.22 -9.42 4.50
CA VAL A 5 -16.93 -8.95 3.97
C VAL A 5 -16.80 -7.46 4.27
N LEU A 6 -15.94 -7.09 5.21
CA LEU A 6 -15.50 -5.70 5.41
C LEU A 6 -15.02 -5.17 4.06
N LYS A 7 -15.66 -4.10 3.56
CA LYS A 7 -15.29 -3.45 2.30
C LYS A 7 -13.95 -2.73 2.46
N GLN A 8 -12.86 -3.48 2.44
CA GLN A 8 -11.50 -2.99 2.59
C GLN A 8 -10.62 -3.51 1.46
N ILE A 9 -9.94 -2.58 0.80
CA ILE A 9 -8.92 -2.84 -0.22
C ILE A 9 -7.56 -2.74 0.46
N VAL A 10 -6.68 -3.69 0.18
CA VAL A 10 -5.27 -3.64 0.60
C VAL A 10 -4.48 -2.84 -0.44
N LEU A 11 -3.61 -1.96 0.03
CA LEU A 11 -2.71 -1.18 -0.81
C LEU A 11 -1.26 -1.54 -0.53
N VAL A 12 -0.54 -1.86 -1.59
CA VAL A 12 0.90 -2.11 -1.60
C VAL A 12 1.54 -1.10 -2.54
N SER A 13 2.71 -0.56 -2.18
CA SER A 13 3.48 0.34 -3.05
C SER A 13 4.89 -0.20 -3.24
N SER A 14 5.25 -0.57 -4.46
CA SER A 14 6.58 -1.07 -4.84
C SER A 14 7.53 0.09 -5.13
N GLY A 15 8.80 -0.03 -4.71
CA GLY A 15 9.83 0.99 -4.88
C GLY A 15 10.94 0.59 -5.85
N ASP A 16 11.83 1.54 -6.09
CA ASP A 16 13.10 1.37 -6.80
C ASP A 16 14.15 0.72 -5.88
N LEU A 17 15.19 0.12 -6.46
CA LEU A 17 16.34 -0.41 -5.69
C LEU A 17 17.23 0.70 -5.12
N ARG A 18 17.15 1.92 -5.67
CA ARG A 18 17.91 3.09 -5.24
C ARG A 18 17.16 3.82 -4.13
N LEU A 19 17.77 3.87 -2.94
CA LEU A 19 17.23 4.57 -1.77
C LEU A 19 16.84 6.02 -2.07
N SER A 20 17.67 6.76 -2.82
CA SER A 20 17.43 8.17 -3.13
C SER A 20 16.19 8.38 -4.01
N ALA A 21 15.92 7.48 -4.96
CA ALA A 21 14.73 7.54 -5.79
C ALA A 21 13.47 7.38 -4.93
N ASN A 22 13.48 6.39 -4.02
CA ASN A 22 12.36 6.15 -3.10
C ASN A 22 12.12 7.33 -2.15
N GLN A 23 13.18 7.92 -1.60
CA GLN A 23 13.08 9.10 -0.72
C GLN A 23 12.50 10.31 -1.46
N ASN A 24 12.97 10.57 -2.68
CA ASN A 24 12.53 11.71 -3.48
C ASN A 24 11.07 11.60 -3.92
N CYS A 25 10.62 10.39 -4.28
CA CYS A 25 9.26 10.15 -4.75
C CYS A 25 8.25 9.92 -3.63
N TRP A 26 8.69 9.77 -2.38
CA TRP A 26 7.82 9.41 -1.26
C TRP A 26 6.66 10.40 -1.05
N ALA A 27 6.93 11.71 -1.09
CA ALA A 27 5.89 12.72 -0.89
C ALA A 27 4.79 12.64 -1.97
N ALA A 28 5.18 12.40 -3.22
CA ALA A 28 4.24 12.23 -4.32
C ALA A 28 3.40 10.94 -4.16
N GLN A 29 4.03 9.84 -3.74
CA GLN A 29 3.33 8.60 -3.43
C GLN A 29 2.28 8.82 -2.33
N LEU A 30 2.65 9.44 -1.21
CA LEU A 30 1.74 9.68 -0.10
C LEU A 30 0.53 10.53 -0.53
N GLN A 31 0.75 11.56 -1.35
CA GLN A 31 -0.32 12.38 -1.90
C GLN A 31 -1.25 11.58 -2.82
N MET A 32 -0.69 10.73 -3.67
CA MET A 32 -1.46 9.85 -4.55
C MET A 32 -2.31 8.88 -3.74
N GLU A 33 -1.76 8.27 -2.69
CA GLU A 33 -2.49 7.34 -1.82
C GLU A 33 -3.63 8.02 -1.05
N ALA A 34 -3.43 9.25 -0.59
CA ALA A 34 -4.49 10.03 0.07
C ALA A 34 -5.63 10.35 -0.90
N ASN A 35 -5.31 10.76 -2.13
CA ASN A 35 -6.30 11.03 -3.18
C ASN A 35 -7.05 9.76 -3.59
N LEU A 36 -6.34 8.65 -3.74
CA LEU A 36 -6.90 7.34 -4.05
C LEU A 36 -7.86 6.88 -2.95
N THR A 37 -7.42 6.98 -1.68
CA THR A 37 -8.25 6.63 -0.52
C THR A 37 -9.53 7.45 -0.51
N THR A 38 -9.43 8.77 -0.69
CA THR A 38 -10.60 9.66 -0.76
C THR A 38 -11.54 9.29 -1.91
N ALA A 39 -11.01 8.87 -3.05
CA ALA A 39 -11.82 8.44 -4.19
C ALA A 39 -12.55 7.12 -3.90
N ILE A 40 -11.86 6.15 -3.29
CA ILE A 40 -12.41 4.84 -2.93
C ILE A 40 -13.50 4.96 -1.85
N GLU A 41 -13.31 5.83 -0.87
CA GLU A 41 -14.28 6.09 0.20
C GLU A 41 -15.63 6.59 -0.33
N LYS A 42 -15.64 7.32 -1.46
CA LYS A 42 -16.88 7.74 -2.14
C LYS A 42 -17.72 6.57 -2.63
N PHE A 43 -17.13 5.39 -2.82
CA PHE A 43 -17.82 4.16 -3.20
C PHE A 43 -18.15 3.26 -2.00
N GLY A 44 -17.93 3.73 -0.77
CA GLY A 44 -18.23 3.01 0.46
C GLY A 44 -17.24 1.88 0.76
N TRP A 45 -16.00 2.01 0.30
CA TRP A 45 -14.88 1.11 0.61
C TRP A 45 -13.83 1.85 1.44
N THR A 46 -12.99 1.08 2.15
CA THR A 46 -11.84 1.60 2.91
C THR A 46 -10.54 1.09 2.30
N VAL A 47 -9.43 1.77 2.57
CA VAL A 47 -8.09 1.36 2.12
C VAL A 47 -7.20 1.10 3.33
N LYS A 48 -6.45 0.00 3.32
CA LYS A 48 -5.43 -0.31 4.32
C LYS A 48 -4.10 -0.57 3.64
N ARG A 49 -3.07 0.20 4.01
CA ARG A 49 -1.70 -0.05 3.55
C ARG A 49 -1.13 -1.31 4.22
N ALA A 50 -0.51 -2.19 3.44
CA ALA A 50 0.01 -3.47 3.92
C ALA A 50 1.34 -3.35 4.69
N HIS A 51 2.06 -2.25 4.49
CA HIS A 51 3.38 -2.03 5.09
C HIS A 51 3.54 -0.59 5.59
N PRO A 52 4.27 -0.37 6.71
CA PRO A 52 4.42 0.95 7.29
C PRO A 52 5.50 1.78 6.58
N TYR A 53 5.46 3.09 6.81
CA TYR A 53 6.58 3.97 6.53
C TYR A 53 7.81 3.59 7.39
N ASN A 54 8.99 3.55 6.78
CA ASN A 54 10.25 3.31 7.48
C ASN A 54 10.97 4.64 7.77
N SER A 55 11.09 5.02 9.04
CA SER A 55 11.71 6.29 9.46
C SER A 55 13.21 6.36 9.17
N THR A 56 13.92 5.24 9.20
CA THR A 56 15.35 5.17 8.87
C THR A 56 15.59 5.33 7.38
N LYS A 57 14.80 4.64 6.54
CA LYS A 57 14.91 4.70 5.07
C LYS A 57 14.22 5.94 4.48
N LYS A 58 13.33 6.58 5.24
CA LYS A 58 12.54 7.76 4.85
C LYS A 58 11.58 7.55 3.68
N HIS A 59 11.03 6.35 3.56
CA HIS A 59 9.95 6.05 2.62
C HIS A 59 9.13 4.85 3.12
N GLY A 60 7.94 4.66 2.54
CA GLY A 60 7.08 3.50 2.78
C GLY A 60 7.04 2.50 1.61
N PHE A 61 7.93 2.57 0.63
CA PHE A 61 7.97 1.56 -0.44
C PHE A 61 8.53 0.21 0.01
N ILE A 62 8.08 -0.86 -0.65
CA ILE A 62 8.78 -2.15 -0.66
C ILE A 62 10.00 -2.01 -1.57
N ASP A 63 11.20 -2.14 -1.02
CA ASP A 63 12.46 -1.92 -1.73
C ASP A 63 13.32 -3.19 -1.91
N SER A 64 12.75 -4.36 -1.60
CA SER A 64 13.40 -5.65 -1.89
C SER A 64 12.37 -6.75 -2.17
N GLN A 65 12.79 -7.74 -2.97
CA GLN A 65 11.96 -8.92 -3.26
C GLN A 65 11.58 -9.68 -1.99
N ARG A 66 12.53 -9.83 -1.04
CA ARG A 66 12.27 -10.52 0.23
C ARG A 66 11.19 -9.81 1.04
N MET A 67 11.29 -8.50 1.20
CA MET A 67 10.25 -7.70 1.86
C MET A 67 8.91 -7.83 1.14
N GLY A 68 8.91 -7.87 -0.20
CA GLY A 68 7.71 -8.14 -0.98
C GLY A 68 7.06 -9.46 -0.59
N MET A 69 7.82 -10.56 -0.59
CA MET A 69 7.30 -11.86 -0.16
C MET A 69 6.72 -11.84 1.26
N ASP A 70 7.43 -11.20 2.21
CA ASP A 70 6.98 -11.11 3.60
C ASP A 70 5.67 -10.29 3.71
N VAL A 71 5.53 -9.19 2.95
CA VAL A 71 4.29 -8.40 2.90
C VAL A 71 3.12 -9.20 2.33
N PHE A 72 3.33 -9.89 1.21
CA PHE A 72 2.27 -10.62 0.53
C PHE A 72 1.83 -11.89 1.27
N HIS A 73 2.71 -12.47 2.09
CA HIS A 73 2.41 -13.64 2.91
C HIS A 73 1.20 -13.43 3.83
N ASP A 74 1.06 -12.22 4.39
CA ASP A 74 0.02 -11.88 5.36
C ASP A 74 -1.28 -11.34 4.73
N ILE A 75 -1.35 -11.22 3.39
CA ILE A 75 -2.52 -10.71 2.68
C ILE A 75 -3.48 -11.87 2.34
N ASP A 76 -4.76 -11.73 2.69
CA ASP A 76 -5.80 -12.69 2.27
C ASP A 76 -5.87 -12.73 0.72
N PRO A 77 -5.67 -13.89 0.08
CA PRO A 77 -5.67 -14.01 -1.38
C PRO A 77 -7.03 -13.69 -2.03
N ASN A 78 -8.11 -13.60 -1.24
CA ASN A 78 -9.44 -13.23 -1.72
C ASN A 78 -9.78 -11.76 -1.50
N GLN A 79 -8.91 -11.00 -0.83
CA GLN A 79 -9.12 -9.58 -0.58
C GLN A 79 -8.75 -8.75 -1.82
N PRO A 80 -9.53 -7.72 -2.18
CA PRO A 80 -9.14 -6.79 -3.23
C PRO A 80 -7.80 -6.12 -2.91
N LEU A 81 -6.92 -6.09 -3.91
CA LEU A 81 -5.55 -5.58 -3.80
C LEU A 81 -5.27 -4.52 -4.87
N ILE A 82 -4.60 -3.45 -4.48
CA ILE A 82 -3.98 -2.45 -5.37
C ILE A 82 -2.46 -2.49 -5.12
N VAL A 83 -1.69 -2.52 -6.21
CA VAL A 83 -0.20 -2.50 -6.22
C VAL A 83 0.30 -1.28 -6.96
#